data_AF-A0A6I3E3Y3-F1
#
_entry.id   AF-A0A6I3E3Y3-F1
#
_cell.length_a   1.000
_cell.length_b   1.000
_cell.length_c   1.000
_cell.angle_alpha   90.00
_cell.angle_beta   90.00
_cell.angle_gamma   90.00
#
_symmetry.space_group_name_H-M   'P 1'
#
loop_
_entity.id
_entity.type
_entity.pdbx_description
1 polymer ?
#
loop_
_entity_poly.entity_id
_entity_poly.type
_entity_poly.pdbx_seq_one_letter_code
_entity_poly.pdbx_strand_id
1 'polypeptide(L)'
;MATFPQFPNAGVGVSGEPIRGTITLQVPATAAHTAIARSAVASTVAAVGATADDVDDLRLVVSEAFALLLDHSHADTLITIHLQHRDELINVTLITTTS
;
A
#
# COMPACT_ATOMS: atom_id res chain seq x y z
N MET A 1 28.23 19.54 -6.70
CA MET A 1 27.95 19.17 -5.30
C MET A 1 26.46 19.39 -5.08
N ALA A 2 25.64 18.35 -5.20
CA ALA A 2 24.17 18.49 -5.15
C ALA A 2 23.71 18.45 -3.69
N THR A 3 22.99 19.48 -3.26
CA THR A 3 22.34 19.54 -1.95
C THR A 3 21.06 18.71 -2.03
N PHE A 4 21.00 17.63 -1.25
CA PHE A 4 19.77 16.86 -1.10
C PHE A 4 18.78 17.60 -0.20
N PRO A 5 17.48 17.61 -0.53
CA PRO A 5 16.46 18.22 0.33
C PRO A 5 16.43 17.51 1.69
N GLN A 6 16.41 18.29 2.77
CA GLN A 6 16.24 17.77 4.12
C GLN A 6 14.74 17.51 4.32
N PHE A 7 14.38 16.24 4.50
CA PHE A 7 13.01 15.89 4.89
C PHE A 7 12.74 16.42 6.30
N PRO A 8 11.55 16.99 6.58
CA PRO A 8 11.20 17.45 7.91
C PRO A 8 11.30 16.31 8.92
N ASN A 9 11.74 16.62 10.14
CA ASN A 9 11.83 15.71 11.29
C ASN A 9 10.43 15.26 11.79
N ALA A 10 9.53 14.87 10.89
CA ALA A 10 8.42 14.00 11.25
C ALA A 10 9.06 12.64 11.53
N GLY A 11 9.27 12.32 12.80
CA GLY A 11 9.98 11.11 13.21
C GLY A 11 9.40 9.87 12.53
N VAL A 12 10.12 9.36 11.53
CA VAL A 12 9.99 7.95 11.14
C VAL A 12 10.64 7.18 12.26
N GLY A 13 9.84 6.83 13.26
CA GLY A 13 10.23 5.87 14.28
C GLY A 13 10.31 4.50 13.61
N VAL A 14 11.52 4.01 13.34
CA VAL A 14 11.73 2.58 13.10
C VAL A 14 11.84 1.92 14.47
N SER A 15 10.73 1.89 15.20
CA SER A 15 10.61 0.94 16.31
C SER A 15 10.50 -0.43 15.67
N GLY A 16 11.37 -1.37 16.03
CA GLY A 16 11.30 -2.77 15.57
C GLY A 16 10.06 -3.52 16.08
N GLU A 17 9.05 -2.79 16.54
CA GLU A 17 7.75 -3.32 16.92
C GLU A 17 6.87 -3.37 15.66
N PRO A 18 6.19 -4.50 15.40
CA PRO A 18 5.29 -4.60 14.27
C PRO A 18 4.26 -3.49 14.39
N ILE A 19 4.15 -2.66 13.34
CA ILE A 19 3.14 -1.62 13.22
C ILE A 19 1.75 -2.28 13.32
N ARG A 20 1.21 -2.33 14.53
CA ARG A 20 -0.19 -2.70 14.78
C ARG A 20 -1.03 -1.48 14.46
N GLY A 21 -1.60 -1.47 13.25
CA GLY A 21 -2.32 -0.30 12.77
C GLY A 21 -3.06 -0.55 11.47
N THR A 22 -3.87 0.44 11.10
CA THR A 22 -4.47 0.55 9.78
C THR A 22 -3.64 1.54 8.97
N ILE A 23 -3.13 1.12 7.82
CA ILE A 23 -2.51 2.00 6.84
C ILE A 23 -3.56 2.34 5.80
N THR A 24 -3.76 3.63 5.53
CA THR A 24 -4.64 4.09 4.45
C THR A 24 -3.80 4.90 3.47
N LEU A 25 -3.82 4.49 2.20
CA LEU A 25 -3.19 5.22 1.10
C LEU A 25 -4.27 5.64 0.13
N GLN A 26 -4.16 6.85 -0.40
CA GLN A 26 -5.03 7.33 -1.47
C GLN A 26 -4.16 7.77 -2.64
N VAL A 27 -4.42 7.20 -3.81
CA VAL A 27 -3.64 7.44 -5.03
C VAL A 27 -4.58 7.73 -6.20
N PRO A 28 -4.13 8.50 -7.20
CA PRO A 28 -4.84 8.58 -8.47
C PRO A 28 -5.03 7.18 -9.09
N ALA A 29 -6.19 6.93 -9.68
CA ALA A 29 -6.49 5.70 -10.41
C ALA A 29 -5.71 5.65 -11.74
N THR A 30 -4.39 5.48 -11.65
CA THR A 30 -3.51 5.33 -12.81
C THR A 30 -2.52 4.20 -12.59
N ALA A 31 -2.15 3.51 -13.67
CA ALA A 31 -1.21 2.38 -13.65
C ALA A 31 0.18 2.74 -13.05
N ALA A 32 0.56 4.02 -13.07
CA ALA A 32 1.81 4.48 -12.45
C ALA A 32 1.83 4.27 -10.93
N HIS A 33 0.67 4.25 -10.26
CA HIS A 33 0.55 4.14 -8.81
C HIS A 33 0.43 2.70 -8.31
N THR A 34 0.30 1.70 -9.19
CA THR A 34 0.28 0.27 -8.80
C THR A 34 1.53 -0.13 -8.01
N ALA A 35 2.69 0.48 -8.30
CA ALA A 35 3.92 0.24 -7.55
C ALA A 35 3.81 0.66 -6.07
N ILE A 36 3.08 1.73 -5.77
CA ILE A 36 2.86 2.20 -4.39
C ILE A 36 2.04 1.17 -3.61
N ALA A 37 0.96 0.66 -4.21
CA ALA A 37 0.14 -0.40 -3.60
C ALA A 37 0.99 -1.64 -3.28
N ARG A 38 1.79 -2.10 -4.25
CA ARG A 38 2.70 -3.25 -4.08
C ARG A 38 3.72 -3.04 -2.96
N SER A 39 4.34 -1.85 -2.89
CA SER A 39 5.33 -1.54 -1.87
C SER A 39 4.71 -1.46 -0.48
N ALA A 40 3.53 -0.84 -0.34
CA ALA A 40 2.84 -0.74 0.94
C ALA A 40 2.41 -2.12 1.47
N VAL A 41 1.88 -2.97 0.60
CA VAL A 41 1.53 -4.36 0.92
C VAL A 41 2.76 -5.15 1.33
N ALA A 42 3.83 -5.12 0.53
CA ALA A 42 5.06 -5.84 0.83
C ALA A 42 5.64 -5.44 2.20
N SER A 43 5.69 -4.14 2.48
CA SER A 43 6.14 -3.62 3.77
C SER A 43 5.27 -4.10 4.93
N THR A 44 3.95 -4.14 4.74
CA THR A 44 3.00 -4.52 5.80
C THR A 44 3.07 -6.00 6.10
N VAL A 45 3.12 -6.83 5.06
CA VAL A 45 3.16 -8.30 5.16
C VAL A 45 4.51 -8.76 5.71
N ALA A 46 5.61 -8.16 5.24
CA ALA A 46 6.94 -8.47 5.78
C ALA A 46 7.07 -8.08 7.27
N ALA A 47 6.45 -6.97 7.70
CA ALA A 47 6.50 -6.51 9.09
C ALA A 47 5.84 -7.47 10.09
N VAL A 48 5.02 -8.42 9.63
CA VAL A 48 4.37 -9.43 10.49
C VAL A 48 5.07 -10.79 10.46
N GLY A 49 6.21 -10.90 9.76
CA GLY A 49 7.00 -12.12 9.69
C GLY A 49 6.51 -13.14 8.66
N ALA A 50 5.71 -12.72 7.68
CA ALA A 50 5.27 -13.57 6.58
C ALA A 50 6.44 -14.02 5.68
N THR A 51 6.24 -15.11 4.94
CA THR A 51 7.27 -15.63 4.02
C THR A 51 7.39 -14.76 2.76
N ALA A 52 8.49 -14.93 2.02
CA ALA A 52 8.66 -14.26 0.73
C ALA A 52 7.55 -14.64 -0.27
N ASP A 53 7.11 -15.91 -0.24
CA ASP A 53 6.03 -16.41 -1.10
C ASP A 53 4.69 -15.74 -0.73
N ASP A 54 4.37 -15.63 0.57
CA ASP A 54 3.15 -14.92 1.03
C ASP A 54 3.14 -13.45 0.58
N VAL A 55 4.30 -12.79 0.64
CA VAL A 55 4.47 -11.40 0.17
C VAL A 55 4.21 -11.32 -1.33
N ASP A 56 4.79 -12.22 -2.12
CA ASP A 56 4.65 -12.19 -3.58
C ASP A 56 3.24 -12.56 -4.04
N ASP A 57 2.59 -13.52 -3.39
CA ASP A 57 1.20 -13.89 -3.64
C ASP A 57 0.27 -12.71 -3.37
N LEU A 58 0.41 -12.02 -2.23
CA LEU A 58 -0.47 -10.89 -1.93
C LEU A 58 -0.19 -9.69 -2.83
N ARG A 59 1.08 -9.44 -3.21
CA ARG A 59 1.44 -8.40 -4.19
C ARG A 59 0.83 -8.67 -5.55
N LEU A 60 0.78 -9.93 -5.99
CA LEU A 60 0.13 -10.32 -7.23
C LEU A 60 -1.37 -10.02 -7.17
N VAL A 61 -2.06 -10.54 -6.15
CA VAL A 61 -3.52 -10.33 -5.98
C VAL A 61 -3.88 -8.84 -5.92
N VAL A 62 -3.10 -8.03 -5.21
CA VAL A 62 -3.33 -6.58 -5.14
C VAL A 62 -3.08 -5.89 -6.49
N SER A 63 -2.11 -6.36 -7.27
CA SER A 63 -1.85 -5.81 -8.61
C SER A 63 -3.01 -6.10 -9.55
N GLU A 64 -3.55 -7.33 -9.52
CA GLU A 64 -4.73 -7.74 -10.28
C GLU A 64 -5.96 -6.93 -9.85
N ALA A 65 -6.21 -6.81 -8.54
CA ALA A 65 -7.33 -6.03 -8.01
C ALA A 65 -7.22 -4.55 -8.39
N PHE A 66 -6.02 -3.97 -8.35
CA PHE A 66 -5.79 -2.59 -8.77
C PHE A 66 -6.06 -2.44 -10.27
N ALA A 67 -5.58 -3.35 -11.11
CA ALA A 67 -5.85 -3.34 -12.55
C ALA A 67 -7.35 -3.44 -12.85
N LEU A 68 -8.07 -4.34 -12.18
CA LEU A 68 -9.52 -4.47 -12.32
C LEU A 68 -10.27 -3.19 -11.94
N LEU A 69 -9.83 -2.47 -10.91
CA LEU A 69 -10.42 -1.18 -10.54
C LEU A 69 -10.09 -0.09 -11.56
N LEU A 70 -8.88 -0.10 -12.15
CA LEU A 70 -8.50 0.84 -13.19
C LEU A 70 -9.38 0.71 -14.44
N ASP A 71 -9.73 -0.51 -14.84
CA ASP A 71 -10.59 -0.76 -16.01
C ASP A 71 -11.99 -0.11 -15.88
N HIS A 72 -12.42 0.19 -14.66
CA HIS A 72 -13.72 0.80 -14.35
C HIS A 72 -13.59 2.23 -13.80
N SER A 73 -12.39 2.81 -13.83
CA SER A 73 -12.11 4.15 -13.29
C SER A 73 -12.24 5.22 -14.38
N HIS A 74 -12.69 6.42 -13.99
CA HIS A 74 -12.77 7.59 -14.85
C HIS A 74 -11.66 8.60 -14.54
N ALA A 75 -11.58 9.67 -15.34
CA ALA A 75 -10.77 10.84 -14.98
C ALA A 75 -11.11 11.28 -13.56
N ASP A 76 -10.09 11.65 -12.78
CA ASP A 76 -10.18 12.09 -11.38
C ASP A 76 -10.62 11.03 -10.35
N THR A 77 -10.75 9.77 -10.75
CA THR A 77 -11.00 8.68 -9.78
C THR A 77 -9.78 8.48 -8.89
N LEU A 78 -10.02 8.32 -7.59
CA LEU A 78 -9.01 7.97 -6.61
C LEU A 78 -9.21 6.52 -6.17
N ILE A 79 -8.11 5.79 -5.98
CA ILE A 79 -8.13 4.47 -5.35
C ILE A 79 -7.62 4.63 -3.92
N THR A 80 -8.47 4.26 -2.97
CA THR A 80 -8.13 4.18 -1.56
C THR A 80 -7.78 2.74 -1.21
N ILE A 81 -6.62 2.54 -0.61
CA ILE A 81 -6.07 1.25 -0.22
C ILE A 81 -6.02 1.23 1.30
N HIS A 82 -6.79 0.34 1.92
CA HIS A 82 -6.75 0.08 3.35
C HIS A 82 -6.01 -1.23 3.60
N LEU A 83 -4.95 -1.17 4.40
CA LEU A 83 -4.20 -2.32 4.87
C LEU A 83 -4.41 -2.42 6.38
N GLN A 84 -4.97 -3.52 6.83
CA GLN A 84 -5.22 -3.77 8.25
C GLN A 84 -4.59 -5.09 8.65
N HIS A 85 -3.69 -5.03 9.62
CA HIS A 85 -3.23 -6.21 10.32
C HIS A 85 -4.14 -6.45 11.54
N ARG A 86 -4.83 -7.60 11.57
CA ARG A 86 -5.66 -8.05 12.70
C ARG A 86 -5.30 -9.49 13.07
N ASP A 87 -4.71 -9.66 14.23
CA ASP A 87 -4.28 -10.95 14.77
C ASP A 87 -3.37 -11.71 13.79
N GLU A 88 -3.89 -12.71 13.08
CA GLU A 88 -3.15 -13.52 12.10
C GLU A 88 -3.55 -13.21 10.64
N LEU A 89 -4.40 -12.19 10.43
CA LEU A 89 -4.97 -11.85 9.13
C LEU A 89 -4.51 -10.47 8.66
N ILE A 90 -4.20 -10.39 7.37
CA ILE A 90 -4.00 -9.13 6.66
C ILE A 90 -5.22 -8.89 5.78
N ASN A 91 -5.98 -7.85 6.11
CA ASN A 91 -7.08 -7.40 5.28
C ASN A 91 -6.59 -6.29 4.36
N VAL A 92 -6.78 -6.47 3.06
CA VAL A 92 -6.46 -5.49 2.03
C VAL A 92 -7.76 -5.13 1.33
N THR A 93 -8.16 -3.87 1.41
CA THR A 93 -9.37 -3.37 0.75
C THR A 93 -8.98 -2.26 -0.21
N LEU A 94 -9.36 -2.40 -1.48
CA LEU A 94 -9.21 -1.36 -2.49
C LEU A 94 -10.60 -0.84 -2.85
N ILE A 95 -10.76 0.49 -2.83
CA ILE A 95 -12.04 1.15 -3.08
C ILE A 95 -11.78 2.30 -4.06
N THR A 96 -12.57 2.38 -5.11
CA THR A 96 -12.61 3.57 -5.97
C THR A 96 -13.51 4.61 -5.35
N THR A 97 -13.06 5.86 -5.32
CA THR A 97 -13.85 7.01 -4.90
C THR A 97 -13.86 7.99 -6.06
N THR A 98 -15.05 8.28 -6.57
CA THR A 98 -15.27 9.38 -7.51
C THR A 98 -15.38 10.67 -6.72
N SER A 99 -14.56 11.66 -7.05
CA SER A 99 -14.65 12.99 -6.46
C SER A 99 -15.87 13.78 -6.95
#